data_AF-A0A7K0J4X3-F1
#
_entry.id   AF-A0A7K0J4X3-F1
#
_cell.length_a   1.000
_cell.length_b   1.000
_cell.length_c   1.000
_cell.angle_alpha   90.00
_cell.angle_beta   90.00
_cell.angle_gamma   90.00
#
_symmetry.space_group_name_H-M   'P 1'
#
loop_
_entity.id
_entity.type
_entity.pdbx_description
1 polymer ?
#
loop_
_entity_poly.entity_id
_entity_poly.type
_entity_poly.pdbx_seq_one_letter_code
_entity_poly.pdbx_strand_id
1 'polypeptide(L)'
;MSGTSVVYLDKVEPGRPIRVVSRVGRRVPVVSTAMGRAILGARALKLEQARAFLDAADCQGSGFINSFDHECQRVREQGYAVEIEENEPNMRASAFLSL
;
A
#
# COMPACT_ATOMS: atom_id res chain seq x y z
N MET A 1 -8.63 1.61 -6.29
CA MET A 1 -7.37 1.54 -7.07
C MET A 1 -7.69 1.92 -8.51
N SER A 2 -6.80 2.64 -9.19
CA SER A 2 -6.93 2.96 -10.61
C SER A 2 -5.61 2.67 -11.31
N GLY A 3 -5.63 1.67 -12.21
CA GLY A 3 -4.42 1.13 -12.83
C GLY A 3 -3.43 0.65 -11.77
N THR A 4 -2.22 1.19 -11.80
CA THR A 4 -1.10 0.83 -10.90
C THR A 4 -1.00 1.70 -9.64
N SER A 5 -2.01 2.53 -9.37
CA SER A 5 -1.99 3.49 -8.27
C SER A 5 -3.17 3.37 -7.30
N VAL A 6 -2.89 3.68 -6.04
CA VAL A 6 -3.91 4.11 -5.08
C VAL A 6 -4.18 5.59 -5.29
N VAL A 7 -5.46 5.97 -5.24
CA VAL A 7 -5.91 7.36 -5.34
C VAL A 7 -6.63 7.70 -4.04
N TYR A 8 -6.16 8.72 -3.34
CA TYR A 8 -6.81 9.20 -2.13
C TYR A 8 -8.11 9.92 -2.50
N LEU A 9 -9.26 9.36 -2.12
CA LEU A 9 -10.57 9.95 -2.42
C LEU A 9 -11.07 10.86 -1.31
N ASP A 10 -10.68 10.57 -0.07
CA ASP A 10 -11.03 11.35 1.10
C ASP A 10 -9.84 11.37 2.08
N LYS A 11 -9.80 12.36 2.96
CA LYS A 11 -8.82 12.48 4.02
C LYS A 11 -9.40 13.23 5.22
N VAL A 12 -9.46 12.55 6.35
CA VAL A 12 -9.74 13.17 7.64
C VAL A 12 -8.42 13.59 8.29
N GLU A 13 -8.25 14.90 8.52
CA GLU A 13 -7.06 15.45 9.17
C GLU A 13 -7.28 15.55 10.69
N PRO A 14 -6.31 15.17 11.52
CA PRO A 14 -6.42 15.35 12.97
C PRO A 14 -6.25 16.83 13.34
N GLY A 15 -6.89 17.28 14.43
CA GLY A 15 -6.76 18.66 14.93
C GLY A 15 -5.39 19.02 15.55
N ARG A 16 -4.37 18.18 15.36
CA ARG A 16 -3.00 18.34 15.92
C ARG A 16 -2.04 18.83 14.83
N PRO A 17 -0.91 19.48 15.20
CA PRO A 17 -0.01 20.10 14.22
C PRO A 17 0.76 19.10 13.34
N ILE A 18 0.87 17.83 13.74
CA ILE A 18 1.52 16.78 12.93
C ILE A 18 0.58 16.33 11.82
N ARG A 19 1.02 16.50 10.57
CA ARG A 19 0.26 16.11 9.37
C ARG A 19 1.06 15.13 8.53
N VAL A 20 0.36 14.08 8.10
CA VAL A 20 0.83 13.17 7.06
C VAL A 20 0.70 13.87 5.71
N VAL A 21 1.68 13.75 4.82
CA VAL A 21 1.71 14.45 3.52
C VAL A 21 0.77 13.79 2.48
N SER A 22 -0.35 13.18 2.86
CA SER A 22 -1.38 12.71 1.89
C SER A 22 -2.38 13.85 1.56
N ARG A 23 -2.99 13.83 0.37
CA ARG A 23 -4.03 14.80 -0.05
C ARG A 23 -5.03 14.11 -0.98
N VAL A 24 -6.28 14.54 -0.95
CA VAL A 24 -7.31 14.06 -1.91
C VAL A 24 -6.81 14.29 -3.35
N GLY A 25 -7.04 13.30 -4.21
CA GLY A 25 -6.56 13.27 -5.60
C GLY A 25 -5.11 12.81 -5.77
N ARG A 26 -4.29 12.76 -4.71
CA ARG A 26 -2.91 12.26 -4.80
C ARG A 26 -2.94 10.80 -5.27
N ARG A 27 -2.05 10.49 -6.22
CA ARG A 27 -1.82 9.12 -6.71
C ARG A 27 -0.48 8.64 -6.19
N VAL A 28 -0.45 7.42 -5.68
CA VAL A 28 0.75 6.76 -5.16
C VAL A 28 0.79 5.32 -5.65
N PRO A 29 1.97 4.72 -5.83
CA PRO A 29 2.05 3.34 -6.30
C PRO A 29 1.28 2.37 -5.39
N VAL A 30 0.61 1.39 -5.99
CA VAL A 30 -0.15 0.40 -5.22
C VAL A 30 0.77 -0.50 -4.38
N VAL A 31 1.96 -0.82 -4.86
CA VAL A 31 2.86 -1.78 -4.19
C VAL A 31 3.58 -1.21 -2.97
N SER A 32 3.79 0.11 -2.92
CA SER A 32 4.53 0.77 -1.83
C SER A 32 3.63 1.29 -0.72
N THR A 33 2.30 1.09 -0.79
CA THR A 33 1.36 1.64 0.21
C THR A 33 0.62 0.58 0.99
N ALA A 34 0.35 0.84 2.27
CA ALA A 34 -0.47 -0.07 3.10
C ALA A 34 -1.82 -0.39 2.44
N MET A 35 -2.52 0.62 1.89
CA MET A 35 -3.78 0.42 1.19
C MET A 35 -3.65 -0.47 -0.04
N GLY A 36 -2.63 -0.23 -0.86
CA GLY A 36 -2.45 -1.01 -2.07
C GLY A 36 -2.07 -2.46 -1.76
N ARG A 37 -1.23 -2.69 -0.74
CA ARG A 37 -0.94 -4.03 -0.22
C ARG A 37 -2.18 -4.77 0.28
N ALA A 38 -3.05 -4.08 1.00
CA ALA A 38 -4.33 -4.64 1.42
C ALA A 38 -5.14 -5.10 0.19
N ILE A 39 -5.27 -4.24 -0.82
CA ILE A 39 -5.99 -4.56 -2.07
C ILE A 39 -5.36 -5.74 -2.81
N LEU A 40 -4.03 -5.77 -2.97
CA LEU A 40 -3.34 -6.83 -3.70
C LEU A 40 -3.42 -8.17 -2.95
N GLY A 41 -3.23 -8.15 -1.62
CA GLY A 41 -3.32 -9.33 -0.76
C GLY A 41 -4.71 -9.96 -0.76
N ALA A 42 -5.76 -9.14 -0.65
CA ALA A 42 -7.16 -9.58 -0.71
C ALA A 42 -7.54 -10.18 -2.07
N ARG A 43 -6.95 -9.67 -3.16
CA ARG A 43 -7.16 -10.22 -4.51
C ARG A 43 -6.40 -11.53 -4.76
N ALA A 44 -5.57 -11.96 -3.82
CA ALA A 44 -4.74 -13.16 -3.92
C ALA A 44 -3.90 -13.22 -5.20
N LEU A 45 -3.37 -12.06 -5.63
CA LEU A 45 -2.47 -12.00 -6.77
C LEU A 45 -1.16 -12.71 -6.46
N LYS A 46 -0.64 -13.44 -7.44
CA LYS A 46 0.73 -13.96 -7.43
C LYS A 46 1.72 -12.90 -7.90
N LEU A 47 2.99 -13.06 -7.56
CA LEU A 47 4.07 -12.15 -7.98
C LEU A 47 4.07 -11.86 -9.49
N GLU A 48 3.83 -12.87 -10.34
CA GLU A 48 3.82 -12.68 -11.81
C GLU A 48 2.69 -11.75 -12.25
N GLN A 49 1.53 -11.84 -11.60
CA GLN A 49 0.39 -10.97 -11.85
C GLN A 49 0.60 -9.56 -11.28
N ALA A 50 1.44 -9.45 -10.26
CA ALA A 50 1.79 -8.18 -9.64
C ALA A 50 2.95 -7.45 -10.33
N ARG A 51 3.69 -8.12 -11.22
CA ARG A 51 4.89 -7.60 -11.89
C ARG A 51 4.66 -6.25 -12.57
N ALA A 52 3.54 -6.09 -13.27
CA ALA A 52 3.18 -4.82 -13.90
C ALA A 52 3.01 -3.66 -12.90
N PHE A 53 2.57 -3.95 -11.67
CA PHE A 53 2.49 -2.93 -10.61
C PHE A 53 3.86 -2.57 -10.04
N LEU A 54 4.75 -3.56 -9.93
CA LEU A 54 6.10 -3.40 -9.43
C LEU A 54 6.96 -2.59 -10.40
N ASP A 55 6.87 -2.90 -11.69
CA ASP A 55 7.61 -2.22 -12.75
C ASP A 55 7.16 -0.75 -12.91
N ALA A 56 5.86 -0.49 -12.79
CA ALA A 56 5.31 0.87 -12.90
C ALA A 56 5.67 1.81 -11.73
N ALA A 57 6.15 1.25 -10.62
CA ALA A 57 6.34 2.00 -9.39
C ALA A 57 7.78 2.46 -9.15
N ASP A 58 8.74 2.03 -9.99
CA ASP A 58 10.20 2.12 -9.74
C ASP A 58 10.60 1.74 -8.30
N CYS A 59 9.80 0.87 -7.67
CA CYS A 59 9.97 0.46 -6.28
C CYS A 59 10.98 -0.70 -6.15
N GLN A 60 11.83 -0.87 -7.16
CA GLN A 60 12.79 -1.97 -7.26
C GLN A 60 13.69 -1.94 -6.01
N GLY A 61 13.47 -2.89 -5.10
CA GLY A 61 14.21 -2.98 -3.84
C GLY A 61 13.43 -2.70 -2.55
N SER A 62 12.15 -2.34 -2.60
CA SER A 62 11.34 -2.32 -1.36
C SER A 62 11.23 -3.75 -0.79
N GLY A 63 11.39 -3.90 0.53
CA GLY A 63 11.38 -5.21 1.19
C GLY A 63 10.12 -6.03 0.90
N PHE A 64 9.01 -5.35 0.63
CA PHE A 64 7.74 -5.95 0.22
C PHE A 64 7.78 -6.71 -1.11
N ILE A 65 8.59 -6.28 -2.09
CA ILE A 65 8.70 -7.01 -3.36
C ILE A 65 9.26 -8.40 -3.11
N ASN A 66 10.30 -8.48 -2.27
CA ASN A 66 11.00 -9.72 -1.97
C ASN A 66 10.16 -10.68 -1.13
N SER A 67 9.17 -10.18 -0.39
CA SER A 67 8.26 -10.96 0.44
C SER A 67 6.81 -10.92 -0.05
N PHE A 68 6.58 -10.58 -1.32
CA PHE A 68 5.23 -10.25 -1.84
C PHE A 68 4.18 -11.32 -1.54
N ASP A 69 4.48 -12.58 -1.87
CA ASP A 69 3.53 -13.69 -1.67
C ASP A 69 3.24 -13.93 -0.18
N HIS A 70 4.28 -13.86 0.66
CA HIS A 70 4.15 -13.97 2.12
C HIS A 70 3.29 -12.84 2.69
N GLU A 71 3.54 -11.60 2.26
CA GLU A 71 2.76 -10.45 2.69
C GLU A 71 1.31 -10.53 2.22
N CYS A 72 1.07 -11.00 1.00
CA CYS A 72 -0.30 -11.23 0.51
C CYS A 72 -1.04 -12.29 1.36
N GLN A 73 -0.35 -13.36 1.75
CA GLN A 73 -0.90 -14.36 2.66
C GLN A 73 -1.20 -13.77 4.04
N ARG A 74 -0.23 -13.07 4.65
CA ARG A 74 -0.37 -12.41 5.94
C ARG A 74 -1.55 -11.44 5.95
N VAL A 75 -1.73 -10.66 4.89
CA VAL A 75 -2.85 -9.73 4.74
C VAL A 75 -4.19 -10.46 4.74
N ARG A 76 -4.31 -11.61 4.06
CA ARG A 76 -5.54 -12.40 4.05
C ARG A 76 -5.85 -13.01 5.42
N GLU A 77 -4.82 -13.47 6.13
CA GLU A 77 -4.97 -14.10 7.44
C GLU A 77 -5.29 -13.07 8.54
N GLN A 78 -4.63 -11.91 8.50
CA GLN A 78 -4.73 -10.89 9.55
C GLN A 78 -5.79 -9.82 9.28
N GLY A 79 -6.24 -9.68 8.03
CA GLY A 79 -7.23 -8.67 7.65
C GLY A 79 -6.67 -7.25 7.50
N TYR A 80 -5.35 -7.06 7.52
CA TYR A 80 -4.75 -5.74 7.32
C TYR A 80 -3.32 -5.78 6.77
N ALA A 81 -2.93 -4.69 6.13
CA ALA A 81 -1.58 -4.44 5.64
C ALA A 81 -0.90 -3.29 6.40
N VAL A 82 0.44 -3.33 6.42
CA VAL A 82 1.28 -2.31 7.05
C VAL A 82 2.33 -1.85 6.06
N GLU A 83 2.66 -0.58 6.16
CA GLU A 83 3.76 0.09 5.48
C GLU A 83 4.58 0.82 6.55
N ILE A 84 5.90 0.62 6.53
CA ILE A 84 6.82 1.17 7.53
C ILE A 84 7.88 2.00 6.81
N GLU A 85 7.73 3.32 6.88
CA GLU A 85 8.72 4.30 6.45
C GLU A 85 9.12 4.21 4.97
N GLU A 86 8.29 3.58 4.14
CA GLU A 86 8.61 3.38 2.72
C GLU A 86 8.29 4.59 1.85
N ASN A 87 7.27 5.39 2.21
CA ASN A 87 6.94 6.63 1.51
C ASN A 87 7.43 7.88 2.24
N GLU A 88 7.44 7.87 3.57
CA GLU A 88 7.81 9.03 4.40
C GLU A 88 8.60 8.54 5.63
N PRO A 89 9.81 9.07 5.91
CA PRO A 89 10.60 8.70 7.08
C PRO A 89 9.84 8.93 8.39
N ASN A 90 10.05 8.04 9.38
CA ASN A 90 9.37 8.06 10.68
C ASN A 90 7.84 7.93 10.62
N MET A 91 7.29 7.48 9.49
CA MET A 91 5.85 7.29 9.31
C MET A 91 5.52 5.81 9.16
N ARG A 92 4.43 5.38 9.81
CA ARG A 92 3.82 4.06 9.61
C ARG A 92 2.37 4.23 9.19
N ALA A 93 1.94 3.43 8.23
CA ALA A 93 0.56 3.36 7.79
C ALA A 93 0.03 1.93 7.92
N SER A 94 -1.24 1.81 8.28
CA SER A 94 -1.97 0.55 8.25
C SER A 94 -3.26 0.71 7.44
N ALA A 95 -3.68 -0.37 6.78
CA ALA A 95 -4.92 -0.41 6.02
C ALA A 95 -5.63 -1.73 6.29
N PHE A 96 -6.91 -1.66 6.67
CA PHE A 96 -7.74 -2.81 6.99
C PHE A 96 -8.55 -3.23 5.77
N LEU A 97 -8.74 -4.54 5.63
CA LEU A 97 -9.71 -5.11 4.72
C LEU A 97 -11.10 -4.90 5.31
N SER A 98 -11.99 -4.27 4.55
CA SER A 98 -13.41 -4.43 4.81
C SER A 98 -13.79 -5.81 4.26
N LEU A 99 -14.19 -6.71 5.16
CA LEU A 99 -14.89 -7.93 4.80
C LEU A 99 -16.25 -7.60 4.18
#